data_AF-A0A2I3C553-F1
#
_entry.id   AF-A0A2I3C553-F1
#
_cell.length_a   1.000
_cell.length_b   1.000
_cell.length_c   1.000
_cell.angle_alpha   90.00
_cell.angle_beta   90.00
_cell.angle_gamma   90.00
#
_symmetry.space_group_name_H-M   'P 1'
#
loop_
_entity.id
_entity.type
_entity.pdbx_description
1 polymer ?
#
loop_
_entity_poly.entity_id
_entity_poly.type
_entity_poly.pdbx_seq_one_letter_code
_entity_poly.pdbx_strand_id
1 'polypeptide(L)'
;MGLKRINHYVEVLPKMFVGWRMGEDLEMLSELPNGVLCINLLDGTVSHSIAGELELYISNELSAWFRSEAIKENIDLSTLLKASLTVEVDTDKVKTIKKRVVLFNFDCIAHIATVNKVYESRLTDVTRWHTRLRT
;
A
#
# COMPACT_ATOMS: atom_id res chain seq x y z
N MET A 1 17.94 -14.19 -13.21
CA MET A 1 17.66 -12.74 -13.43
C MET A 1 16.47 -12.25 -12.58
N GLY A 2 15.43 -13.05 -12.34
CA GLY A 2 14.25 -12.65 -11.53
C GLY A 2 14.51 -12.20 -10.07
N LEU A 3 15.52 -12.72 -9.37
CA LEU A 3 15.81 -12.34 -7.98
C LEU A 3 16.14 -10.84 -7.81
N LYS A 4 16.81 -10.23 -8.80
CA LYS A 4 17.10 -8.78 -8.79
C LYS A 4 15.84 -7.95 -9.08
N ARG A 5 14.88 -8.52 -9.81
CA ARG A 5 13.60 -7.86 -10.13
C ARG A 5 12.63 -7.86 -8.96
N ILE A 6 12.53 -8.96 -8.22
CA ILE A 6 11.71 -9.01 -7.00
C ILE A 6 12.23 -8.02 -5.96
N ASN A 7 13.56 -7.91 -5.77
CA ASN A 7 14.18 -6.85 -4.96
C ASN A 7 13.72 -5.46 -5.43
N HIS A 8 13.76 -5.19 -6.73
CA HIS A 8 13.30 -3.92 -7.27
C HIS A 8 11.80 -3.67 -7.00
N TYR A 9 10.95 -4.69 -7.12
CA TYR A 9 9.52 -4.55 -6.86
C TYR A 9 9.24 -4.18 -5.40
N VAL A 10 9.87 -4.85 -4.44
CA VAL A 10 9.69 -4.50 -3.03
C VAL A 10 10.18 -3.08 -2.72
N GLU A 11 11.18 -2.57 -3.42
CA GLU A 11 11.64 -1.17 -3.24
C GLU A 11 10.71 -0.12 -3.89
N VAL A 12 9.96 -0.51 -4.93
CA VAL A 12 9.10 0.40 -5.70
C VAL A 12 7.69 0.45 -5.13
N LEU A 13 7.14 -0.66 -4.65
CA LEU A 13 5.77 -0.75 -4.14
C LEU A 13 5.44 0.29 -3.04
N PRO A 14 6.28 0.48 -1.99
CA PRO A 14 6.02 1.49 -0.98
C PRO A 14 6.00 2.92 -1.56
N LYS A 15 6.88 3.19 -2.54
CA LYS A 15 6.98 4.48 -3.22
C LYS A 15 5.76 4.75 -4.10
N MET A 16 5.27 3.72 -4.78
CA MET A 16 4.05 3.81 -5.57
C MET A 16 2.84 4.10 -4.69
N PHE A 17 2.73 3.46 -3.53
CA PHE A 17 1.67 3.76 -2.57
C PHE A 17 1.73 5.24 -2.19
N VAL A 18 2.79 5.70 -1.52
CA VAL A 18 2.83 7.08 -1.01
C VAL A 18 2.87 8.16 -2.10
N GLY A 19 3.35 7.82 -3.30
CA GLY A 19 3.48 8.74 -4.44
C GLY A 19 2.20 8.89 -5.28
N TRP A 20 1.19 8.05 -5.08
CA TRP A 20 -0.05 8.13 -5.87
C TRP A 20 -0.96 9.25 -5.35
N ARG A 21 -1.63 9.93 -6.28
CA ARG A 21 -2.83 10.71 -5.97
C ARG A 21 -4.00 9.79 -5.64
N MET A 22 -4.13 9.37 -4.38
CA MET A 22 -5.18 8.42 -4.02
C MET A 22 -6.59 9.04 -3.81
N GLY A 23 -6.73 10.37 -3.83
CA GLY A 23 -8.04 11.03 -3.93
C GLY A 23 -9.12 10.49 -2.99
N GLU A 24 -10.09 9.77 -3.56
CA GLU A 24 -11.20 9.12 -2.84
C GLU A 24 -10.72 8.09 -1.80
N ASP A 25 -9.61 7.38 -2.05
CA ASP A 25 -9.02 6.48 -1.07
C ASP A 25 -8.53 7.26 0.16
N LEU A 26 -7.92 8.45 -0.01
CA LEU A 26 -7.52 9.28 1.14
C LEU A 26 -8.73 9.85 1.88
N GLU A 27 -9.83 10.12 1.18
CA GLU A 27 -11.09 10.51 1.82
C GLU A 27 -11.62 9.36 2.69
N MET A 28 -11.72 8.14 2.16
CA MET A 28 -12.12 6.96 2.92
C MET A 28 -11.19 6.68 4.10
N LEU A 29 -9.87 6.67 3.88
CA LEU A 29 -8.88 6.43 4.94
C LEU A 29 -8.93 7.50 6.02
N SER A 30 -9.39 8.72 5.71
CA SER A 30 -9.52 9.80 6.71
C SER A 30 -10.67 9.57 7.70
N GLU A 31 -11.62 8.72 7.35
CA GLU A 31 -12.78 8.37 8.19
C GLU A 31 -12.52 7.13 9.05
N LEU A 32 -11.44 6.39 8.78
CA LEU A 32 -11.05 5.19 9.52
C LEU A 32 -10.21 5.53 10.77
N PRO A 33 -10.27 4.69 11.82
CA PRO A 33 -9.32 4.79 12.92
C PRO A 33 -7.91 4.44 12.42
N ASN A 34 -6.88 4.93 13.13
CA ASN A 34 -5.50 4.51 12.88
C ASN A 34 -5.39 2.99 12.97
N GLY A 35 -4.54 2.42 12.14
CA GLY A 35 -4.35 0.98 12.09
C GLY A 35 -3.52 0.55 10.90
N VAL A 36 -3.56 -0.74 10.61
CA VAL A 36 -2.73 -1.35 9.56
C VAL A 36 -3.61 -1.79 8.39
N LEU A 37 -3.25 -1.37 7.19
CA LEU A 37 -3.75 -1.90 5.94
C LEU A 37 -2.86 -3.07 5.49
N CYS A 38 -3.49 -4.17 5.10
CA CYS A 38 -2.83 -5.33 4.50
C CYS A 38 -3.35 -5.51 3.08
N ILE A 39 -2.52 -5.17 2.10
CA ILE A 39 -2.83 -5.33 0.67
C ILE A 39 -2.19 -6.62 0.18
N ASN A 40 -2.97 -7.49 -0.44
CA ASN A 40 -2.47 -8.64 -1.18
C ASN A 40 -2.22 -8.24 -2.64
N LEU A 41 -0.96 -8.26 -3.05
CA LEU A 41 -0.54 -7.84 -4.38
C LEU A 41 -0.84 -8.89 -5.44
N LEU A 42 -1.17 -10.11 -5.03
CA LEU A 42 -1.54 -11.16 -5.96
C LEU A 42 -2.96 -11.00 -6.45
N ASP A 43 -3.90 -10.47 -5.68
CA ASP A 43 -5.32 -10.39 -6.07
C ASP A 43 -5.95 -8.99 -5.91
N GLY A 44 -5.24 -8.04 -5.29
CA GLY A 44 -5.71 -6.67 -5.06
C GLY A 44 -6.59 -6.51 -3.83
N THR A 45 -6.83 -7.58 -3.07
CA THR A 45 -7.63 -7.51 -1.84
C THR A 45 -6.91 -6.67 -0.79
N VAL A 46 -7.69 -5.92 -0.01
CA VAL A 46 -7.17 -5.09 1.08
C VAL A 46 -8.06 -5.23 2.31
N SER A 47 -7.41 -5.28 3.47
CA SER A 47 -8.08 -5.28 4.77
C SER A 47 -7.44 -4.27 5.71
N HIS A 48 -8.25 -3.70 6.58
CA HIS A 48 -7.84 -2.85 7.69
C HIS A 48 -7.98 -3.60 9.01
N SER A 49 -6.95 -3.48 9.86
CA SER A 49 -6.85 -4.17 11.15
C SER A 49 -8.07 -4.02 12.08
N ILE A 50 -8.84 -2.93 11.95
CA ILE A 50 -10.03 -2.66 12.77
C ILE A 50 -11.32 -2.67 11.94
N ALA A 51 -11.27 -2.15 10.71
CA ALA A 51 -12.46 -1.93 9.89
C ALA A 51 -12.83 -3.13 9.01
N GLY A 52 -11.97 -4.15 8.93
CA GLY A 52 -12.20 -5.33 8.11
C GLY A 52 -11.82 -5.10 6.65
N GLU A 53 -12.47 -5.81 5.74
CA GLU A 53 -12.22 -5.69 4.30
C GLU A 53 -12.60 -4.29 3.77
N LEU A 54 -11.79 -3.78 2.85
CA LEU A 54 -12.00 -2.48 2.22
C LEU A 54 -11.93 -2.62 0.69
N GLU A 55 -12.49 -1.64 0.00
CA GLU A 55 -12.27 -1.44 -1.43
C GLU A 55 -11.49 -0.15 -1.61
N LEU A 56 -10.23 -0.28 -2.03
CA LEU A 56 -9.37 0.87 -2.35
C LEU A 56 -8.95 0.78 -3.81
N TYR A 57 -9.00 1.91 -4.53
CA TYR A 57 -8.56 1.94 -5.91
C TYR A 57 -7.06 1.63 -6.02
N ILE A 58 -6.25 2.17 -5.09
CA ILE A 58 -4.81 1.93 -5.03
C ILE A 58 -4.44 0.44 -4.90
N SER A 59 -5.23 -0.40 -4.23
CA SER A 59 -4.89 -1.82 -4.06
C SER A 59 -4.99 -2.58 -5.37
N ASN A 60 -6.03 -2.29 -6.17
CA ASN A 60 -6.23 -2.86 -7.50
C ASN A 60 -5.11 -2.44 -8.45
N GLU A 61 -4.75 -1.17 -8.42
CA GLU A 61 -3.69 -0.63 -9.27
C GLU A 61 -2.31 -1.23 -8.94
N LEU A 62 -1.96 -1.35 -7.64
CA LEU A 62 -0.71 -1.98 -7.22
C LEU A 62 -0.65 -3.45 -7.63
N SER A 63 -1.77 -4.18 -7.50
CA SER A 63 -1.89 -5.57 -7.96
C SER A 63 -1.74 -5.69 -9.48
N ALA A 64 -2.41 -4.83 -10.24
CA ALA A 64 -2.31 -4.80 -11.70
C ALA A 64 -0.89 -4.50 -12.18
N TRP A 65 -0.24 -3.50 -11.58
CA TRP A 65 1.16 -3.18 -11.86
C TRP A 65 2.08 -4.36 -11.54
N PHE A 66 1.95 -4.95 -10.35
CA PHE A 66 2.80 -6.06 -9.91
C PHE A 66 2.68 -7.27 -10.84
N ARG A 67 1.45 -7.66 -11.19
CA ARG A 67 1.19 -8.76 -12.14
C ARG A 67 1.76 -8.47 -13.53
N SER A 68 1.58 -7.24 -14.02
CA SER A 68 2.10 -6.82 -15.34
C SER A 68 3.62 -6.92 -15.39
N GLU A 69 4.31 -6.42 -14.36
CA GLU A 69 5.78 -6.49 -14.28
C GLU A 69 6.29 -7.93 -14.13
N ALA A 70 5.61 -8.76 -13.33
CA ALA A 70 5.95 -10.17 -13.20
C ALA A 70 5.84 -10.91 -14.55
N ILE A 71 4.77 -10.65 -15.32
CA ILE A 71 4.58 -11.24 -16.66
C ILE A 71 5.70 -10.79 -17.61
N LYS A 72 6.03 -9.49 -17.65
CA LYS A 72 7.09 -8.95 -18.52
C LYS A 72 8.45 -9.60 -18.24
N GLU A 73 8.75 -9.87 -16.97
CA GLU A 73 10.01 -10.45 -16.54
C GLU A 73 9.95 -12.00 -16.44
N ASN A 74 8.86 -12.60 -16.92
CA ASN A 74 8.61 -14.05 -16.95
C ASN A 74 8.75 -14.71 -15.57
N ILE A 75 8.25 -14.03 -14.53
CA ILE A 75 8.19 -14.53 -13.15
C ILE A 75 6.87 -15.28 -12.99
N ASP A 76 6.98 -16.57 -12.65
CA ASP A 76 5.83 -17.39 -12.33
C ASP A 76 5.28 -17.03 -10.94
N LEU A 77 4.14 -16.33 -10.92
CA LEU A 77 3.47 -15.90 -9.70
C LEU A 77 3.04 -17.08 -8.80
N SER A 78 2.85 -18.28 -9.36
CA SER A 78 2.49 -19.48 -8.58
C SER A 78 3.62 -19.94 -7.64
N THR A 79 4.86 -19.50 -7.91
CA THR A 79 6.03 -19.80 -7.07
C THR A 79 6.17 -18.86 -5.87
N LEU A 80 5.36 -17.80 -5.81
CA LEU A 80 5.35 -16.86 -4.70
C LEU A 80 4.47 -17.41 -3.58
N LEU A 81 5.04 -17.54 -2.39
CA LEU A 81 4.32 -17.93 -1.18
C LEU A 81 3.48 -16.76 -0.63
N LYS A 82 3.95 -15.54 -0.84
CA LYS A 82 3.29 -14.30 -0.38
C LYS A 82 3.77 -13.12 -1.21
N ALA A 83 2.86 -12.22 -1.55
CA ALA A 83 3.20 -10.88 -2.03
C ALA A 83 2.23 -9.88 -1.40
N SER A 84 2.72 -9.03 -0.51
CA SER A 84 1.87 -8.10 0.25
C SER A 84 2.53 -6.75 0.46
N LEU A 85 1.72 -5.71 0.53
CA LEU A 85 2.12 -4.40 1.04
C LEU A 85 1.35 -4.14 2.34
N THR A 86 2.07 -3.99 3.43
CA THR A 86 1.52 -3.61 4.73
C THR A 86 1.72 -2.11 4.92
N VAL A 87 0.69 -1.38 5.31
CA VAL A 87 0.78 0.07 5.54
C VAL A 87 0.19 0.40 6.90
N GLU A 88 1.02 0.86 7.82
CA GLU A 88 0.52 1.50 9.04
C GLU A 88 0.08 2.93 8.71
N VAL A 89 -1.15 3.25 9.10
CA VAL A 89 -1.78 4.55 8.89
C VAL A 89 -1.98 5.22 10.24
N ASP A 90 -1.28 6.34 10.43
CA ASP A 90 -1.39 7.15 11.64
C ASP A 90 -1.72 8.60 11.29
N THR A 91 -2.89 9.07 11.73
CA THR A 91 -3.36 10.44 11.53
C THR A 91 -3.22 11.34 12.75
N ASP A 92 -2.70 10.81 13.86
CA ASP A 92 -2.61 11.50 15.15
C ASP A 92 -1.18 11.97 15.48
N LYS A 93 -0.17 11.46 14.78
CA LYS A 93 1.23 11.91 14.94
C LYS A 93 1.42 13.41 14.77
N VAL A 94 0.59 14.08 13.97
CA VAL A 94 0.60 15.53 13.84
C VAL A 94 -0.79 16.08 14.10
N LYS A 95 -0.92 16.95 15.11
CA LYS A 95 -2.19 17.61 15.42
C LYS A 95 -2.66 18.45 14.24
N THR A 96 -3.74 18.03 13.58
CA THR A 96 -4.41 18.81 12.55
C THR A 96 -5.88 19.07 12.91
N ILE A 97 -6.47 20.08 12.27
CA ILE A 97 -7.93 20.24 12.26
C ILE A 97 -8.47 19.22 11.27
N LYS A 98 -8.76 17.99 11.72
CA LYS A 98 -9.19 16.86 10.87
C LYS A 98 -10.38 17.20 9.94
N LYS A 99 -11.22 18.17 10.31
CA LYS A 99 -12.32 18.71 9.47
C LYS A 99 -11.87 19.49 8.22
N ARG A 100 -10.58 19.81 8.09
CA ARG A 100 -10.03 20.63 6.97
C ARG A 100 -8.78 20.01 6.37
N VAL A 101 -7.90 19.46 7.22
CA VAL A 101 -6.62 18.89 6.80
C VAL A 101 -6.35 17.64 7.63
N VAL A 102 -6.03 16.55 6.96
CA VAL A 102 -5.57 15.30 7.57
C VAL A 102 -4.11 15.10 7.15
N LEU A 103 -3.24 14.85 8.12
CA LEU A 103 -1.86 14.44 7.85
C LEU A 103 -1.78 12.95 8.09
N PHE A 104 -1.58 12.20 7.01
CA PHE A 104 -1.32 10.77 7.07
C PHE A 104 0.17 10.56 7.26
N ASN A 105 0.54 9.85 8.31
CA ASN A 105 1.86 9.25 8.44
C ASN A 105 1.74 7.79 8.03
N PHE A 106 2.30 7.47 6.87
CA PHE A 106 2.30 6.13 6.32
C PHE A 106 3.63 5.46 6.60
N ASP A 107 3.58 4.26 7.15
CA ASP A 107 4.74 3.38 7.23
C ASP A 107 4.46 2.10 6.45
N CYS A 108 5.10 2.02 5.29
CA CYS A 108 4.84 1.03 4.26
C CYS A 108 5.93 -0.04 4.27
N ILE A 109 5.54 -1.31 4.38
CA ILE A 109 6.43 -2.48 4.31
C ILE A 109 5.95 -3.38 3.17
N ALA A 110 6.74 -3.45 2.09
CA ALA A 110 6.51 -4.39 1.00
C ALA A 110 7.23 -5.70 1.31
N HIS A 111 6.54 -6.82 1.15
CA HIS A 111 7.03 -8.14 1.49
C HIS A 111 6.65 -9.15 0.40
N ILE A 112 7.65 -9.77 -0.23
CA ILE A 112 7.48 -10.86 -1.20
C ILE A 112 8.29 -12.06 -0.73
N ALA A 113 7.62 -13.20 -0.54
CA ALA A 113 8.25 -14.45 -0.15
C ALA A 113 8.17 -15.47 -1.28
N THR A 114 9.29 -16.15 -1.50
CA THR A 114 9.42 -17.33 -2.36
C THR A 114 9.81 -18.52 -1.49
N VAL A 115 9.79 -19.73 -2.05
CA VAL A 115 10.26 -20.95 -1.34
C VAL A 115 11.70 -20.80 -0.82
N ASN A 116 12.55 -20.04 -1.53
CA ASN A 116 13.97 -19.98 -1.26
C ASN A 116 14.41 -18.71 -0.52
N LYS A 117 13.61 -17.64 -0.57
CA LYS A 117 14.03 -16.32 -0.10
C LYS A 117 12.86 -15.37 0.16
N VAL A 118 13.04 -14.52 1.16
CA VAL A 118 12.16 -13.38 1.48
C VAL A 118 12.81 -12.08 1.02
N TYR A 119 11.98 -11.19 0.49
CA TYR A 119 12.30 -9.88 -0.03
C TYR A 119 11.45 -8.86 0.71
N GLU A 120 12.11 -7.83 1.25
CA GLU A 120 11.41 -6.82 2.03
C GLU A 120 12.02 -5.43 1.77
N SER A 121 11.17 -4.41 1.77
CA SER A 121 11.58 -3.01 1.82
C SER A 121 10.59 -2.20 2.65
N ARG A 122 11.07 -1.15 3.31
CA ARG A 122 10.26 -0.25 4.13
C ARG A 122 10.46 1.20 3.68
N LEU A 123 9.37 1.96 3.67
CA LEU A 123 9.37 3.40 3.41
C LEU A 123 8.36 4.07 4.33
N THR A 124 8.79 5.12 5.00
CA THR A 124 7.88 5.98 5.78
C THR A 124 7.75 7.32 5.07
N ASP A 125 6.53 7.81 4.90
CA ASP A 125 6.24 9.10 4.27
C ASP A 125 5.06 9.80 4.97
N VAL A 126 4.97 11.12 4.79
CA VAL A 126 3.90 11.95 5.35
C VAL A 126 3.13 12.63 4.22
N THR A 127 1.86 12.24 4.05
CA THR A 127 0.98 12.81 3.03
C THR A 127 -0.02 13.77 3.64
N ARG A 128 -0.09 14.99 3.09
CA ARG A 128 -1.08 16.00 3.48
C ARG A 128 -2.32 15.92 2.59
N TRP A 129 -3.46 15.64 3.19
CA TRP A 129 -4.76 15.61 2.53
C TRP A 129 -5.64 16.78 2.98
N HIS A 130 -6.35 17.39 2.04
CA HIS A 130 -7.31 18.46 2.29
C HIS A 130 -8.72 17.94 2.05
N THR A 131 -9.46 17.67 3.13
CA THR A 131 -10.88 17.30 3.04
C THR A 131 -11.66 18.46 2.44
N ARG A 132 -12.46 18.17 1.41
CA ARG A 132 -13.43 19.14 0.90
C ARG A 132 -14.53 19.30 1.96
N LEU A 133 -14.66 20.51 2.50
CA LEU A 133 -15.85 20.85 3.28
C LEU A 133 -17.06 20.72 2.33
N ARG A 134 -17.93 19.72 2.54
CA ARG A 134 -19.28 19.75 1.98
C ARG A 134 -20.02 20.89 2.71
N THR A 135 -20.10 22.05 2.05
CA THR A 135 -21.02 23.15 2.41
C THR A 135 -22.45 22.71 2.24
#